data_AF-A0A7Y0C553-F1
#
_entry.id   AF-A0A7Y0C553-F1
#
_cell.length_a   1.000
_cell.length_b   1.000
_cell.length_c   1.000
_cell.angle_alpha   90.00
_cell.angle_beta   90.00
_cell.angle_gamma   90.00
#
_symmetry.space_group_name_H-M   'P 1'
#
loop_
_entity.id
_entity.type
_entity.pdbx_description
1 polymer ?
#
loop_
_entity_poly.entity_id
_entity_poly.type
_entity_poly.pdbx_seq_one_letter_code
_entity_poly.pdbx_strand_id
1 'polypeptide(L)'
;MAKSLSSLWLKNLSRVGKAQRAQGRKLFKSLLPKAARAIPVRRAKLVKVPKPKAAKVRRTLSAEPVRPATGLPGVWKKSYFSIPEAGRLAPTRRMSYWLYLPAGAAQTTQPLVVMLHGCQQTAPDFAAATRMNQLAERKGFAVLYPQQSAAADSHGCWHWYKRATQQGLGDVRLIAEMIAYVQRKHGFDESRTYVAGLSAGAALATIVAVRYPEMIAAVGLHSAPVFGTTDSPMSAYRAMQHGAILAHSETAHALVKAQPQFPGMPVILIHGERDPVVRRINVAQLSEQFRIINESVITRPEAVIRSYPGRLGGRSPRHTYQTATYYAGRKPQLVKCEIGALGHAWSGGDASVAFSAPEGPDSTLMMWTFFAHHKRASKSPSPDRLTRSVLAGVET
;
A
#
# COMPACT_ATOMS: atom_id res chain seq x y z
N MET A 1 -42.25 26.45 -25.91
CA MET A 1 -42.52 25.62 -24.71
C MET A 1 -42.21 24.17 -25.04
N ALA A 2 -41.20 23.57 -24.40
CA ALA A 2 -41.08 22.13 -24.17
C ALA A 2 -39.85 21.90 -23.27
N LYS A 3 -40.09 21.69 -21.96
CA LYS A 3 -39.06 21.35 -20.97
C LYS A 3 -38.99 19.82 -20.82
N SER A 4 -37.76 19.31 -20.80
CA SER A 4 -37.27 18.20 -19.96
C SER A 4 -37.83 16.78 -20.17
N LEU A 5 -37.17 16.01 -21.06
CA LEU A 5 -37.17 14.54 -21.03
C LEU A 5 -35.88 13.95 -20.39
N SER A 6 -34.89 14.78 -20.06
CA SER A 6 -33.61 14.34 -19.48
C SER A 6 -33.63 14.11 -17.96
N SER A 7 -34.63 14.63 -17.23
CA SER A 7 -34.70 14.54 -15.76
C SER A 7 -35.41 13.29 -15.22
N LEU A 8 -36.19 12.60 -16.07
CA LEU A 8 -36.95 11.40 -15.70
C LEU A 8 -36.12 10.10 -15.83
N TRP A 9 -35.14 10.06 -16.73
CA TRP A 9 -34.28 8.88 -16.92
C TRP A 9 -33.23 8.73 -15.80
N LEU A 10 -32.68 9.84 -15.30
CA LEU A 10 -31.71 9.86 -14.18
C LEU A 10 -32.33 9.48 -12.82
N LYS A 11 -33.62 9.73 -12.59
CA LYS A 11 -34.28 9.38 -11.33
C LYS A 11 -34.54 7.87 -11.20
N ASN A 12 -34.76 7.16 -12.31
CA ASN A 12 -35.02 5.71 -12.29
C ASN A 12 -33.74 4.87 -12.15
N LEU A 13 -32.60 5.31 -12.69
CA LEU A 13 -31.30 4.65 -12.48
C LEU A 13 -30.84 4.68 -11.00
N SER A 14 -31.19 5.73 -10.26
CA SER A 14 -30.87 5.84 -8.82
C SER A 14 -31.66 4.84 -7.94
N ARG A 15 -32.82 4.37 -8.40
CA ARG A 15 -33.66 3.37 -7.71
C ARG A 15 -33.20 1.95 -8.00
N VAL A 16 -32.74 1.66 -9.22
CA VAL A 16 -32.18 0.35 -9.60
C VAL A 16 -30.89 0.04 -8.82
N GLY A 17 -30.03 1.04 -8.60
CA GLY A 17 -28.80 0.87 -7.80
C GLY A 17 -29.03 0.61 -6.30
N LYS A 18 -30.13 1.10 -5.72
CA LYS A 18 -30.50 0.83 -4.32
C LYS A 18 -31.13 -0.56 -4.15
N ALA A 19 -31.93 -1.01 -5.12
CA ALA A 19 -32.52 -2.35 -5.14
C ALA A 19 -31.43 -3.44 -5.30
N GLN A 20 -30.46 -3.24 -6.21
CA GLN A 20 -29.32 -4.16 -6.37
C GLN A 20 -28.40 -4.20 -5.13
N ARG A 21 -28.18 -3.06 -4.45
CA ARG A 21 -27.44 -3.01 -3.18
C ARG A 21 -28.15 -3.72 -2.02
N ALA A 22 -29.49 -3.75 -2.01
CA ALA A 22 -30.28 -4.48 -1.01
C ALA A 22 -30.30 -6.00 -1.29
N GLN A 23 -30.35 -6.40 -2.56
CA GLN A 23 -30.27 -7.80 -2.99
C GLN A 23 -28.87 -8.41 -2.75
N GLY A 24 -27.79 -7.68 -3.04
CA GLY A 24 -26.42 -8.13 -2.75
C GLY A 24 -26.16 -8.33 -1.25
N ARG A 25 -26.76 -7.49 -0.39
CA ARG A 25 -26.73 -7.66 1.07
C ARG A 25 -27.54 -8.86 1.58
N LYS A 26 -28.62 -9.23 0.89
CA LYS A 26 -29.42 -10.43 1.21
C LYS A 26 -28.70 -11.71 0.77
N LEU A 27 -28.06 -11.71 -0.41
CA LEU A 27 -27.24 -12.84 -0.88
C LEU A 27 -26.02 -13.10 0.01
N PHE A 28 -25.37 -12.05 0.52
CA PHE A 28 -24.23 -12.19 1.44
C PHE A 28 -24.66 -12.71 2.82
N LYS A 29 -25.92 -12.49 3.24
CA LYS A 29 -26.47 -13.03 4.48
C LYS A 29 -26.94 -14.49 4.36
N SER A 30 -27.28 -14.97 3.17
CA SER A 30 -27.68 -16.37 2.94
C SER A 30 -26.51 -17.34 2.75
N LEU A 31 -25.28 -16.82 2.63
CA LEU A 31 -24.04 -17.60 2.50
C LEU A 31 -23.27 -17.77 3.82
N LEU A 32 -23.82 -17.31 4.95
CA LEU A 32 -23.29 -17.57 6.28
C LEU A 32 -23.85 -18.91 6.80
N PRO A 33 -23.03 -19.84 7.33
CA PRO A 33 -23.54 -21.05 7.96
C PRO A 33 -24.40 -20.69 9.19
N LYS A 34 -25.56 -21.33 9.32
CA LYS A 34 -26.43 -21.21 10.49
C LYS A 34 -25.70 -21.79 11.71
N ALA A 35 -25.50 -20.97 12.74
CA ALA A 35 -24.97 -21.44 14.02
C ALA A 35 -25.87 -22.55 14.59
N ALA A 36 -25.25 -23.64 15.03
CA ALA A 36 -25.93 -24.73 15.73
C ALA A 36 -26.61 -24.21 17.01
N ARG A 37 -27.81 -24.74 17.29
CA ARG A 37 -28.60 -24.40 18.48
C ARG A 37 -27.83 -24.78 19.75
N ALA A 38 -27.55 -23.79 20.60
CA ALA A 38 -27.03 -24.01 21.95
C ALA A 38 -28.16 -24.36 22.93
N ILE A 39 -27.88 -25.29 23.83
CA ILE A 39 -28.74 -25.81 24.91
C ILE A 39 -29.02 -24.69 25.94
N PRO A 40 -30.23 -24.58 26.52
CA PRO A 40 -30.56 -23.49 27.45
C PRO A 40 -29.98 -23.76 28.84
N VAL A 41 -29.07 -22.90 29.31
CA VAL A 41 -28.66 -22.83 30.72
C VAL A 41 -29.46 -21.72 31.41
N ARG A 42 -30.10 -22.03 32.54
CA ARG A 42 -30.85 -21.09 33.39
C ARG A 42 -29.96 -19.92 33.84
N ARG A 43 -30.39 -18.69 33.55
CA ARG A 43 -29.72 -17.45 34.00
C ARG A 43 -30.28 -16.97 35.34
N ALA A 44 -29.39 -16.67 36.28
CA ALA A 44 -29.69 -15.83 37.44
C ALA A 44 -29.94 -14.38 37.01
N LYS A 45 -30.89 -13.69 37.68
CA LYS A 45 -31.27 -12.29 37.40
C LYS A 45 -30.16 -11.34 37.89
N LEU A 46 -29.59 -10.56 36.97
CA LEU A 46 -28.73 -9.41 37.27
C LEU A 46 -29.53 -8.09 37.14
N VAL A 47 -29.37 -7.23 38.14
CA VAL A 47 -30.00 -5.91 38.28
C VAL A 47 -29.58 -4.98 37.13
N LYS A 48 -30.54 -4.21 36.58
CA LYS A 48 -30.33 -3.29 35.45
C LYS A 48 -29.63 -2.01 35.92
N VAL A 49 -28.43 -1.75 35.41
CA VAL A 49 -27.78 -0.43 35.42
C VAL A 49 -28.21 0.36 34.17
N PRO A 50 -28.53 1.67 34.25
CA PRO A 50 -28.94 2.44 33.07
C PRO A 50 -27.75 2.68 32.13
N LYS A 51 -27.92 2.38 30.84
CA LYS A 51 -26.95 2.69 29.79
C LYS A 51 -26.97 4.20 29.47
N PRO A 52 -25.83 4.88 29.35
CA PRO A 52 -25.81 6.24 28.81
C PRO A 52 -26.23 6.21 27.34
N LYS A 53 -27.13 7.13 26.95
CA LYS A 53 -27.58 7.29 25.57
C LYS A 53 -26.40 7.77 24.72
N ALA A 54 -25.93 6.93 23.81
CA ALA A 54 -24.99 7.35 22.77
C ALA A 54 -25.65 8.42 21.90
N ALA A 55 -25.16 9.65 21.97
CA ALA A 55 -25.55 10.72 21.08
C ALA A 55 -25.21 10.31 19.63
N LYS A 56 -26.22 10.22 18.77
CA LYS A 56 -26.03 10.05 17.33
C LYS A 56 -25.44 11.35 16.78
N VAL A 57 -24.12 11.43 16.68
CA VAL A 57 -23.46 12.46 15.87
C VAL A 57 -23.78 12.16 14.41
N ARG A 58 -24.71 12.94 13.85
CA ARG A 58 -25.08 12.90 12.43
C ARG A 58 -23.93 13.53 11.65
N ARG A 59 -22.99 12.72 11.17
CA ARG A 59 -21.89 13.18 10.30
C ARG A 59 -22.47 13.66 8.98
N THR A 60 -22.49 14.98 8.77
CA THR A 60 -22.74 15.62 7.48
C THR A 60 -21.60 15.27 6.52
N LEU A 61 -21.90 14.49 5.49
CA LEU A 61 -20.99 14.24 4.37
C LEU A 61 -21.07 15.43 3.41
N SER A 62 -20.34 16.47 3.73
CA SER A 62 -19.90 17.50 2.77
C SER A 62 -18.46 17.85 3.14
N ALA A 63 -17.55 16.90 2.90
CA ALA A 63 -16.12 17.19 3.03
C ALA A 63 -15.69 17.89 1.73
N GLU A 64 -15.17 19.11 1.86
CA GLU A 64 -14.36 19.70 0.80
C GLU A 64 -13.22 18.75 0.40
N PRO A 65 -12.74 18.80 -0.85
CA PRO A 65 -11.60 17.99 -1.25
C PRO A 65 -10.40 18.30 -0.35
N VAL A 66 -9.93 17.30 0.40
CA VAL A 66 -8.72 17.40 1.20
C VAL A 66 -7.58 17.74 0.26
N ARG A 67 -6.92 18.89 0.49
CA ARG A 67 -5.83 19.38 -0.35
C ARG A 67 -4.50 18.98 0.31
N PRO A 68 -3.82 17.91 -0.16
CA PRO A 68 -2.64 17.33 0.47
C PRO A 68 -1.38 18.21 0.42
N ALA A 69 -1.45 19.38 -0.21
CA ALA A 69 -0.36 20.35 -0.33
C ALA A 69 -0.72 21.75 0.19
N THR A 70 -1.85 21.91 0.89
CA THR A 70 -2.24 23.23 1.41
C THR A 70 -1.20 23.74 2.41
N GLY A 71 -0.65 24.92 2.15
CA GLY A 71 0.35 25.55 3.02
C GLY A 71 1.76 24.98 2.89
N LEU A 72 2.02 24.08 1.93
CA LEU A 72 3.38 23.65 1.62
C LEU A 72 3.97 24.48 0.46
N PRO A 73 5.26 24.83 0.52
CA PRO A 73 5.89 25.68 -0.50
C PRO A 73 6.16 24.94 -1.83
N GLY A 74 6.21 23.61 -1.81
CA GLY A 74 6.46 22.78 -2.99
C GLY A 74 5.28 22.66 -3.93
N VAL A 75 5.52 21.96 -5.03
CA VAL A 75 4.58 21.87 -6.16
C VAL A 75 3.89 20.52 -6.18
N TRP A 76 2.56 20.54 -6.15
CA TRP A 76 1.69 19.38 -6.33
C TRP A 76 1.14 19.32 -7.76
N LYS A 77 1.64 18.40 -8.59
CA LYS A 77 1.27 18.29 -10.01
C LYS A 77 0.48 17.01 -10.27
N LYS A 78 -0.68 17.13 -10.92
CA LYS A 78 -1.39 15.99 -11.51
C LYS A 78 -0.91 15.77 -12.94
N SER A 79 -0.71 14.53 -13.33
CA SER A 79 -0.36 14.14 -14.70
C SER A 79 -0.86 12.72 -14.99
N TYR A 80 -0.51 12.18 -16.14
CA TYR A 80 -0.77 10.80 -16.52
C TYR A 80 0.43 10.22 -17.25
N PHE A 81 0.58 8.91 -17.17
CA PHE A 81 1.58 8.15 -17.90
C PHE A 81 0.88 7.05 -18.67
N SER A 82 1.37 6.77 -19.88
CA SER A 82 0.77 5.76 -20.75
C SER A 82 1.87 4.91 -21.38
N ILE A 83 1.58 3.63 -21.56
CA ILE A 83 2.44 2.70 -22.32
C ILE A 83 1.60 2.07 -23.43
N PRO A 84 2.18 1.84 -24.61
CA PRO A 84 1.53 0.98 -25.61
C PRO A 84 1.40 -0.44 -25.02
N GLU A 85 0.21 -1.05 -25.09
CA GLU A 85 0.11 -2.49 -24.85
C GLU A 85 0.80 -3.25 -25.98
N ALA A 86 1.22 -4.50 -25.72
CA ALA A 86 1.92 -5.30 -26.71
C ALA A 86 0.99 -5.61 -27.91
N GLY A 87 1.42 -5.22 -29.12
CA GLY A 87 0.71 -5.47 -30.38
C GLY A 87 0.33 -4.17 -31.11
N ARG A 88 0.37 -4.18 -32.46
CA ARG A 88 0.11 -3.00 -33.32
C ARG A 88 -1.27 -2.35 -33.17
N LEU A 89 -2.22 -3.03 -32.51
CA LEU A 89 -3.61 -2.58 -32.32
C LEU A 89 -4.06 -2.58 -30.85
N ALA A 90 -3.14 -2.80 -29.90
CA ALA A 90 -3.51 -2.91 -28.49
C ALA A 90 -3.79 -1.52 -27.87
N PRO A 91 -4.84 -1.36 -27.06
CA PRO A 91 -5.19 -0.07 -26.47
C PRO A 91 -4.09 0.43 -25.53
N THR A 92 -3.81 1.74 -25.55
CA THR A 92 -2.83 2.32 -24.63
C THR A 92 -3.31 2.19 -23.18
N ARG A 93 -2.50 1.56 -22.33
CA ARG A 93 -2.78 1.53 -20.89
C ARG A 93 -2.34 2.86 -20.29
N ARG A 94 -3.27 3.59 -19.66
CA ARG A 94 -3.04 4.92 -19.07
C ARG A 94 -3.33 4.90 -17.57
N MET A 95 -2.44 5.50 -16.78
CA MET A 95 -2.61 5.68 -15.33
C MET A 95 -2.37 7.15 -14.98
N SER A 96 -3.28 7.72 -14.19
CA SER A 96 -3.07 9.06 -13.61
C SER A 96 -2.09 8.96 -12.44
N TYR A 97 -1.34 10.03 -12.20
CA TYR A 97 -0.51 10.13 -11.01
C TYR A 97 -0.45 11.57 -10.50
N TRP A 98 -0.06 11.71 -9.25
CA TRP A 98 0.35 12.99 -8.68
C TRP A 98 1.82 12.95 -8.31
N LEU A 99 2.49 14.07 -8.47
CA LEU A 99 3.89 14.26 -8.12
C LEU A 99 4.02 15.45 -7.19
N TYR A 100 4.64 15.23 -6.04
CA TYR A 100 5.05 16.28 -5.13
C TYR A 100 6.54 16.58 -5.31
N LEU A 101 6.84 17.84 -5.59
CA LEU A 101 8.20 18.37 -5.73
C LEU A 101 8.46 19.37 -4.60
N PRO A 102 9.37 19.10 -3.66
CA PRO A 102 9.60 20.02 -2.55
C PRO A 102 10.29 21.31 -3.03
N ALA A 103 10.06 22.45 -2.36
CA ALA A 103 10.52 23.77 -2.85
C ALA A 103 12.05 23.91 -2.92
N GLY A 104 12.78 23.27 -1.99
CA GLY A 104 14.25 23.28 -1.94
C GLY A 104 14.94 22.28 -2.89
N ALA A 105 14.17 21.57 -3.71
CA ALA A 105 14.64 20.47 -4.56
C ALA A 105 15.64 20.84 -5.64
N ALA A 106 15.56 22.06 -6.17
CA ALA A 106 16.13 22.41 -7.47
C ALA A 106 17.66 22.32 -7.55
N GLN A 107 18.36 22.11 -6.43
CA GLN A 107 19.82 22.15 -6.33
C GLN A 107 20.48 20.79 -6.04
N THR A 108 19.71 19.70 -5.84
CA THR A 108 20.28 18.37 -5.55
C THR A 108 19.54 17.24 -6.27
N THR A 109 20.25 16.15 -6.63
CA THR A 109 19.61 14.92 -7.12
C THR A 109 18.80 14.28 -5.99
N GLN A 110 17.47 14.38 -6.10
CA GLN A 110 16.59 13.99 -5.01
C GLN A 110 16.25 12.50 -5.04
N PRO A 111 16.08 11.85 -3.88
CA PRO A 111 15.41 10.56 -3.78
C PRO A 111 13.96 10.64 -4.25
N LEU A 112 13.42 9.50 -4.68
CA LEU A 112 12.00 9.36 -5.04
C LEU A 112 11.34 8.34 -4.11
N VAL A 113 10.22 8.74 -3.48
CA VAL A 113 9.34 7.84 -2.73
C VAL A 113 8.05 7.63 -3.53
N VAL A 114 7.74 6.39 -3.85
CA VAL A 114 6.50 6.00 -4.54
C VAL A 114 5.48 5.54 -3.50
N MET A 115 4.31 6.18 -3.46
CA MET A 115 3.28 5.95 -2.45
C MET A 115 2.02 5.37 -3.08
N LEU A 116 1.74 4.10 -2.77
CA LEU A 116 0.62 3.33 -3.32
C LEU A 116 -0.53 3.26 -2.29
N HIS A 117 -1.65 3.88 -2.64
CA HIS A 117 -2.83 3.98 -1.79
C HIS A 117 -3.54 2.63 -1.59
N GLY A 118 -4.31 2.49 -0.51
CA GLY A 118 -5.20 1.34 -0.30
C GLY A 118 -6.50 1.42 -1.08
N CYS A 119 -7.31 0.37 -0.97
CA CYS A 119 -8.69 0.37 -1.46
C CYS A 119 -9.51 1.52 -0.85
N GLN A 120 -10.44 2.09 -1.62
CA GLN A 120 -11.32 3.20 -1.24
C GLN A 120 -10.58 4.52 -0.93
N GLN A 121 -9.28 4.58 -1.20
CA GLN A 121 -8.48 5.81 -1.13
C GLN A 121 -8.15 6.29 -2.55
N THR A 122 -7.92 7.59 -2.68
CA THR A 122 -7.26 8.18 -3.85
C THR A 122 -5.82 8.56 -3.52
N ALA A 123 -5.01 8.84 -4.54
CA ALA A 123 -3.67 9.38 -4.38
C ALA A 123 -3.63 10.66 -3.51
N PRO A 124 -4.50 11.67 -3.75
CA PRO A 124 -4.61 12.82 -2.85
C PRO A 124 -5.01 12.48 -1.40
N ASP A 125 -5.97 11.58 -1.20
CA ASP A 125 -6.38 11.17 0.15
C ASP A 125 -5.22 10.50 0.88
N PHE A 126 -4.47 9.64 0.19
CA PHE A 126 -3.33 8.95 0.78
C PHE A 126 -2.16 9.91 1.08
N ALA A 127 -1.90 10.88 0.21
CA ALA A 127 -0.92 11.93 0.46
C ALA A 127 -1.29 12.74 1.73
N ALA A 128 -2.57 13.07 1.92
CA ALA A 128 -3.05 13.76 3.11
C ALA A 128 -2.98 12.88 4.37
N ALA A 129 -3.48 11.64 4.29
CA ALA A 129 -3.47 10.67 5.39
C ALA A 129 -2.05 10.45 5.94
N THR A 130 -1.10 10.19 5.05
CA THR A 130 0.30 9.88 5.43
C THR A 130 1.11 11.10 5.82
N ARG A 131 0.67 12.31 5.43
CA ARG A 131 1.45 13.55 5.54
C ARG A 131 2.85 13.43 4.92
N MET A 132 2.98 12.61 3.88
CA MET A 132 4.27 12.32 3.26
C MET A 132 4.83 13.54 2.54
N ASN A 133 3.99 14.43 1.98
CA ASN A 133 4.43 15.69 1.38
C ASN A 133 5.07 16.65 2.41
N GLN A 134 4.54 16.69 3.63
CA GLN A 134 5.09 17.49 4.72
C GLN A 134 6.49 16.98 5.10
N LEU A 135 6.70 15.66 5.13
CA LEU A 135 8.01 15.09 5.41
C LEU A 135 8.97 15.29 4.23
N ALA A 136 8.48 15.12 3.00
CA ALA A 136 9.20 15.37 1.77
C ALA A 136 9.79 16.77 1.73
N GLU A 137 9.05 17.79 2.17
CA GLU A 137 9.59 19.15 2.28
C GLU A 137 10.73 19.27 3.27
N ARG A 138 10.56 18.70 4.46
CA ARG A 138 11.58 18.79 5.51
C ARG A 138 12.84 17.99 5.20
N LYS A 139 12.74 16.97 4.34
CA LYS A 139 13.80 15.98 4.11
C LYS A 139 14.33 15.97 2.67
N GLY A 140 13.74 16.75 1.78
CA GLY A 140 14.26 16.98 0.43
C GLY A 140 14.13 15.79 -0.53
N PHE A 141 13.02 15.05 -0.49
CA PHE A 141 12.73 13.97 -1.46
C PHE A 141 11.45 14.25 -2.24
N ALA A 142 11.36 13.75 -3.47
CA ALA A 142 10.15 13.82 -4.29
C ALA A 142 9.20 12.66 -3.96
N VAL A 143 7.90 12.85 -4.20
CA VAL A 143 6.89 11.81 -3.94
C VAL A 143 5.99 11.58 -5.13
N LEU A 144 5.97 10.36 -5.65
CA LEU A 144 5.10 9.92 -6.74
C LEU A 144 3.91 9.11 -6.18
N TYR A 145 2.70 9.50 -6.56
CA TYR A 145 1.45 8.84 -6.15
C TYR A 145 0.69 8.34 -7.39
N PRO A 146 0.94 7.10 -7.84
CA PRO A 146 0.11 6.45 -8.85
C PRO A 146 -1.34 6.30 -8.38
N GLN A 147 -2.29 6.46 -9.30
CA GLN A 147 -3.73 6.36 -9.01
C GLN A 147 -4.37 5.22 -9.80
N GLN A 148 -4.97 4.27 -9.09
CA GLN A 148 -5.77 3.23 -9.72
C GLN A 148 -7.00 3.84 -10.40
N SER A 149 -7.29 3.42 -11.62
CA SER A 149 -8.46 3.90 -12.37
C SER A 149 -9.75 3.30 -11.83
N ALA A 150 -10.80 4.12 -11.68
CA ALA A 150 -12.13 3.65 -11.34
C ALA A 150 -12.73 2.70 -12.40
N ALA A 151 -12.25 2.78 -13.65
CA ALA A 151 -12.61 1.85 -14.71
C ALA A 151 -11.92 0.48 -14.55
N ALA A 152 -10.73 0.45 -13.95
CA ALA A 152 -10.03 -0.80 -13.64
C ALA A 152 -10.61 -1.44 -12.38
N ASP A 153 -10.95 -0.65 -11.36
CA ASP A 153 -11.60 -1.11 -10.15
C ASP A 153 -12.49 -0.02 -9.54
N SER A 154 -13.79 -0.30 -9.38
CA SER A 154 -14.76 0.67 -8.86
C SER A 154 -14.51 1.15 -7.42
N HIS A 155 -13.68 0.42 -6.65
CA HIS A 155 -13.26 0.81 -5.30
C HIS A 155 -11.83 1.35 -5.28
N GLY A 156 -11.19 1.54 -6.44
CA GLY A 156 -9.79 1.96 -6.53
C GLY A 156 -8.81 0.92 -5.98
N CYS A 157 -9.19 -0.36 -5.89
CA CYS A 157 -8.31 -1.41 -5.39
C CYS A 157 -7.28 -1.83 -6.45
N TRP A 158 -6.05 -2.07 -6.01
CA TRP A 158 -5.04 -2.74 -6.83
C TRP A 158 -5.33 -4.24 -6.94
N HIS A 159 -5.27 -4.80 -8.14
CA HIS A 159 -5.45 -6.24 -8.37
C HIS A 159 -4.16 -7.03 -8.16
N TRP A 160 -3.52 -6.83 -7.01
CA TRP A 160 -2.23 -7.45 -6.64
C TRP A 160 -2.25 -8.98 -6.74
N TYR A 161 -3.41 -9.62 -6.58
CA TYR A 161 -3.57 -11.07 -6.68
C TYR A 161 -3.54 -11.62 -8.10
N LYS A 162 -3.68 -10.82 -9.15
CA LYS A 162 -3.68 -11.35 -10.53
C LYS A 162 -2.31 -11.95 -10.86
N ARG A 163 -2.30 -13.10 -11.53
CA ARG A 163 -1.06 -13.77 -11.96
C ARG A 163 -0.12 -12.85 -12.75
N ALA A 164 -0.67 -12.09 -13.71
CA ALA A 164 0.10 -11.12 -14.48
C ALA A 164 0.76 -10.07 -13.57
N THR A 165 0.02 -9.53 -12.60
CA THR A 165 0.53 -8.60 -11.60
C THR A 165 1.64 -9.23 -10.77
N GLN A 166 1.43 -10.44 -10.24
CA GLN A 166 2.44 -11.21 -9.49
C GLN A 166 3.71 -11.50 -10.30
N GLN A 167 3.63 -11.55 -11.63
CA GLN A 167 4.76 -11.73 -12.55
C GLN A 167 5.43 -10.40 -12.96
N GLY A 168 4.99 -9.26 -12.44
CA GLY A 168 5.54 -7.94 -12.74
C GLY A 168 4.90 -7.24 -13.94
N LEU A 169 3.81 -7.78 -14.49
CA LEU A 169 3.08 -7.20 -15.63
C LEU A 169 1.91 -6.31 -15.17
N GLY A 170 1.14 -5.80 -16.12
CA GLY A 170 -0.03 -4.97 -15.86
C GLY A 170 0.32 -3.67 -15.13
N ASP A 171 -0.36 -3.41 -14.00
CA ASP A 171 -0.13 -2.19 -13.20
C ASP A 171 1.30 -2.10 -12.66
N VAL A 172 1.97 -3.23 -12.38
CA VAL A 172 3.34 -3.22 -11.85
C VAL A 172 4.31 -2.70 -12.91
N ARG A 173 4.22 -3.22 -14.15
CA ARG A 173 5.02 -2.73 -15.27
C ARG A 173 4.76 -1.25 -15.55
N LEU A 174 3.49 -0.85 -15.55
CA LEU A 174 3.12 0.55 -15.78
C LEU A 174 3.69 1.49 -14.72
N ILE A 175 3.69 1.07 -13.45
CA ILE A 175 4.31 1.83 -12.34
C ILE A 175 5.83 1.87 -12.48
N ALA A 176 6.49 0.75 -12.79
CA ALA A 176 7.94 0.72 -12.99
C ALA A 176 8.39 1.65 -14.13
N GLU A 177 7.69 1.62 -15.27
CA GLU A 177 7.97 2.51 -16.39
C GLU A 177 7.66 3.99 -16.05
N MET A 178 6.61 4.25 -15.26
CA MET A 178 6.28 5.59 -14.76
C MET A 178 7.37 6.14 -13.84
N ILE A 179 7.91 5.31 -12.93
CA ILE A 179 9.03 5.66 -12.06
C ILE A 179 10.21 6.11 -12.92
N ALA A 180 10.64 5.27 -13.86
CA ALA A 180 11.77 5.58 -14.73
C ALA A 180 11.53 6.85 -15.57
N TYR A 181 10.30 7.05 -16.07
CA TYR A 181 9.93 8.28 -16.80
C TYR A 181 10.05 9.53 -15.91
N VAL A 182 9.49 9.49 -14.70
CA VAL A 182 9.51 10.62 -13.76
C VAL A 182 10.94 10.93 -13.32
N GLN A 183 11.76 9.91 -13.06
CA GLN A 183 13.16 10.09 -12.69
C GLN A 183 13.96 10.79 -13.78
N ARG A 184 13.88 10.32 -15.03
CA ARG A 184 14.56 10.97 -16.16
C ARG A 184 14.07 12.39 -16.40
N LYS A 185 12.75 12.62 -16.31
CA LYS A 185 12.15 13.95 -16.53
C LYS A 185 12.61 14.99 -15.52
N HIS A 186 12.88 14.58 -14.29
CA HIS A 186 13.18 15.48 -13.18
C HIS A 186 14.62 15.37 -12.65
N GLY A 187 15.45 14.49 -13.20
CA GLY A 187 16.84 14.29 -12.75
C GLY A 187 16.95 13.70 -11.34
N PHE A 188 16.04 12.83 -10.93
CA PHE A 188 16.07 12.19 -9.61
C PHE A 188 17.17 11.14 -9.52
N ASP A 189 17.65 10.90 -8.29
CA ASP A 189 18.65 9.88 -8.01
C ASP A 189 18.04 8.48 -8.11
N GLU A 190 18.34 7.78 -9.22
CA GLU A 190 17.85 6.42 -9.49
C GLU A 190 18.30 5.39 -8.43
N SER A 191 19.43 5.64 -7.76
CA SER A 191 19.92 4.76 -6.70
C SER A 191 19.11 4.86 -5.41
N ARG A 192 18.32 5.93 -5.23
CA ARG A 192 17.51 6.21 -4.04
C ARG A 192 16.02 6.28 -4.38
N THR A 193 15.52 5.21 -4.99
CA THR A 193 14.08 4.99 -5.22
C THR A 193 13.52 4.06 -4.16
N TYR A 194 12.42 4.47 -3.54
CA TYR A 194 11.72 3.68 -2.52
C TYR A 194 10.26 3.53 -2.91
N VAL A 195 9.64 2.41 -2.53
CA VAL A 195 8.20 2.20 -2.74
C VAL A 195 7.55 1.85 -1.42
N ALA A 196 6.38 2.41 -1.16
CA ALA A 196 5.61 2.15 0.04
C ALA A 196 4.12 2.16 -0.23
N GLY A 197 3.35 1.56 0.68
CA GLY A 197 1.90 1.61 0.56
C GLY A 197 1.17 1.10 1.79
N LEU A 198 -0.16 1.16 1.70
CA LEU A 198 -1.10 0.63 2.69
C LEU A 198 -1.96 -0.46 2.05
N SER A 199 -2.19 -1.58 2.76
CA SER A 199 -3.17 -2.60 2.34
C SER A 199 -2.88 -3.16 0.94
N ALA A 200 -3.83 -3.12 0.01
CA ALA A 200 -3.64 -3.47 -1.40
C ALA A 200 -2.48 -2.70 -2.08
N GLY A 201 -2.24 -1.45 -1.69
CA GLY A 201 -1.09 -0.66 -2.17
C GLY A 201 0.23 -1.18 -1.62
N ALA A 202 0.26 -1.65 -0.36
CA ALA A 202 1.42 -2.32 0.20
C ALA A 202 1.69 -3.67 -0.48
N ALA A 203 0.64 -4.44 -0.78
CA ALA A 203 0.76 -5.67 -1.56
C ALA A 203 1.40 -5.40 -2.94
N LEU A 204 0.94 -4.35 -3.63
CA LEU A 204 1.51 -3.95 -4.92
C LEU A 204 2.95 -3.43 -4.78
N ALA A 205 3.27 -2.69 -3.71
CA ALA A 205 4.62 -2.21 -3.41
C ALA A 205 5.61 -3.37 -3.27
N THR A 206 5.23 -4.45 -2.57
CA THR A 206 6.02 -5.68 -2.49
C THR A 206 6.34 -6.21 -3.87
N ILE A 207 5.33 -6.34 -4.74
CA ILE A 207 5.49 -6.92 -6.07
C ILE A 207 6.36 -6.03 -6.97
N VAL A 208 6.18 -4.71 -6.95
CA VAL A 208 7.06 -3.76 -7.65
C VAL A 208 8.51 -3.97 -7.21
N ALA A 209 8.75 -3.99 -5.91
CA ALA A 209 10.09 -4.15 -5.36
C ALA A 209 10.74 -5.47 -5.78
N VAL A 210 10.04 -6.60 -5.64
CA VAL A 210 10.64 -7.93 -5.93
C VAL A 210 10.71 -8.27 -7.42
N ARG A 211 9.98 -7.58 -8.29
CA ARG A 211 10.03 -7.75 -9.75
C ARG A 211 10.94 -6.75 -10.44
N TYR A 212 11.23 -5.61 -9.80
CA TYR A 212 12.15 -4.59 -10.28
C TYR A 212 13.23 -4.28 -9.21
N PRO A 213 13.98 -5.28 -8.71
CA PRO A 213 14.85 -5.12 -7.55
C PRO A 213 16.02 -4.16 -7.78
N GLU A 214 16.47 -4.03 -9.03
CA GLU A 214 17.53 -3.08 -9.42
C GLU A 214 17.09 -1.61 -9.31
N MET A 215 15.78 -1.33 -9.41
CA MET A 215 15.22 0.02 -9.36
C MET A 215 14.95 0.45 -7.92
N ILE A 216 14.51 -0.49 -7.06
CA ILE A 216 13.97 -0.18 -5.73
C ILE A 216 15.00 -0.49 -4.65
N ALA A 217 15.45 0.54 -3.94
CA ALA A 217 16.46 0.44 -2.89
C ALA A 217 15.92 -0.09 -1.55
N ALA A 218 14.65 0.18 -1.24
CA ALA A 218 13.96 -0.33 -0.07
C ALA A 218 12.44 -0.21 -0.22
N VAL A 219 11.69 -0.99 0.57
CA VAL A 219 10.22 -1.03 0.53
C VAL A 219 9.59 -0.84 1.92
N GLY A 220 8.51 -0.07 2.00
CA GLY A 220 7.77 0.21 3.23
C GLY A 220 6.32 -0.29 3.17
N LEU A 221 5.97 -1.25 4.02
CA LEU A 221 4.72 -1.99 3.90
C LEU A 221 3.86 -1.79 5.14
N HIS A 222 2.77 -1.03 5.00
CA HIS A 222 1.79 -0.87 6.08
C HIS A 222 0.60 -1.80 5.85
N SER A 223 0.24 -2.61 6.84
CA SER A 223 -0.92 -3.51 6.79
C SER A 223 -0.95 -4.40 5.52
N ALA A 224 0.20 -4.93 5.10
CA ALA A 224 0.32 -5.68 3.86
C ALA A 224 -0.09 -7.15 4.03
N PRO A 225 -0.78 -7.76 3.05
CA PRO A 225 -0.91 -9.21 2.98
C PRO A 225 0.40 -9.86 2.56
N VAL A 226 0.51 -11.17 2.85
CA VAL A 226 1.56 -12.04 2.30
C VAL A 226 1.51 -12.04 0.76
N PHE A 227 2.67 -12.11 0.09
CA PHE A 227 2.73 -12.03 -1.39
C PHE A 227 2.91 -13.40 -2.05
N GLY A 228 2.51 -13.49 -3.32
CA GLY A 228 2.74 -14.63 -4.22
C GLY A 228 1.95 -15.90 -3.94
N THR A 229 1.01 -15.87 -2.99
CA THR A 229 0.17 -17.02 -2.60
C THR A 229 -1.27 -16.92 -3.13
N THR A 230 -1.51 -15.98 -4.05
CA THR A 230 -2.85 -15.60 -4.49
C THR A 230 -2.92 -15.42 -6.00
N ASP A 231 -4.05 -15.79 -6.58
CA ASP A 231 -4.34 -15.77 -8.02
C ASP A 231 -5.76 -15.25 -8.35
N SER A 232 -6.60 -15.02 -7.33
CA SER A 232 -8.01 -14.65 -7.46
C SER A 232 -8.45 -13.75 -6.30
N PRO A 233 -9.58 -13.03 -6.43
CA PRO A 233 -10.11 -12.23 -5.32
C PRO A 233 -10.38 -13.05 -4.05
N MET A 234 -10.72 -14.34 -4.22
CA MET A 234 -11.04 -15.21 -3.09
C MET A 234 -9.79 -15.71 -2.38
N SER A 235 -8.74 -16.10 -3.10
CA SER A 235 -7.45 -16.41 -2.48
C SER A 235 -6.83 -15.16 -1.84
N ALA A 236 -7.00 -13.98 -2.46
CA ALA A 236 -6.62 -12.69 -1.88
C ALA A 236 -7.31 -12.42 -0.53
N TYR A 237 -8.63 -12.59 -0.47
CA TYR A 237 -9.39 -12.43 0.77
C TYR A 237 -8.97 -13.43 1.85
N ARG A 238 -8.78 -14.70 1.47
CA ARG A 238 -8.30 -15.73 2.40
C ARG A 238 -6.92 -15.40 2.95
N ALA A 239 -5.99 -14.96 2.12
CA ALA A 239 -4.66 -14.52 2.55
C ALA A 239 -4.76 -13.36 3.55
N MET A 240 -5.56 -12.33 3.26
CA MET A 240 -5.76 -11.21 4.19
C MET A 240 -6.32 -11.65 5.56
N GLN A 241 -7.20 -12.66 5.59
CA GLN A 241 -7.84 -13.09 6.83
C GLN A 241 -7.09 -14.20 7.58
N HIS A 242 -6.32 -15.03 6.88
CA HIS A 242 -5.75 -16.27 7.44
C HIS A 242 -4.25 -16.46 7.15
N GLY A 243 -3.64 -15.57 6.36
CA GLY A 243 -2.30 -15.79 5.81
C GLY A 243 -2.30 -16.89 4.75
N ALA A 244 -1.11 -17.33 4.36
CA ALA A 244 -0.90 -18.53 3.55
C ALA A 244 -0.75 -19.75 4.47
N ILE A 245 -1.34 -20.88 4.10
CA ILE A 245 -1.31 -22.07 4.95
C ILE A 245 0.06 -22.75 4.93
N LEU A 246 0.70 -22.90 3.76
CA LEU A 246 2.00 -23.58 3.59
C LEU A 246 2.95 -22.88 2.59
N ALA A 247 2.43 -22.05 1.69
CA ALA A 247 3.18 -21.60 0.50
C ALA A 247 3.99 -20.30 0.68
N HIS A 248 3.98 -19.63 1.84
CA HIS A 248 4.62 -18.31 1.96
C HIS A 248 6.14 -18.39 1.84
N SER A 249 6.78 -19.29 2.61
CA SER A 249 8.24 -19.47 2.58
C SER A 249 8.70 -20.06 1.25
N GLU A 250 7.95 -21.02 0.69
CA GLU A 250 8.19 -21.59 -0.64
C GLU A 250 8.20 -20.50 -1.74
N THR A 251 7.27 -19.55 -1.67
CA THR A 251 7.21 -18.42 -2.61
C THR A 251 8.46 -17.54 -2.52
N ALA A 252 8.97 -17.28 -1.31
CA ALA A 252 10.19 -16.50 -1.11
C ALA A 252 11.42 -17.24 -1.64
N HIS A 253 11.55 -18.54 -1.36
CA HIS A 253 12.62 -19.37 -1.91
C HIS A 253 12.56 -19.45 -3.44
N ALA A 254 11.36 -19.62 -4.02
CA ALA A 254 11.16 -19.64 -5.47
C ALA A 254 11.57 -18.32 -6.12
N LEU A 255 11.28 -17.18 -5.48
CA LEU A 255 11.70 -15.86 -5.94
C LEU A 255 13.23 -15.74 -6.00
N VAL A 256 13.93 -16.09 -4.92
CA VAL A 256 15.40 -16.03 -4.84
C VAL A 256 16.04 -17.02 -5.81
N LYS A 257 15.52 -18.25 -5.90
CA LYS A 257 16.00 -19.28 -6.84
C LYS A 257 15.85 -18.85 -8.30
N ALA A 258 14.74 -18.22 -8.65
CA ALA A 258 14.49 -17.73 -10.01
C ALA A 258 15.34 -16.52 -10.39
N GLN A 259 15.96 -15.85 -9.43
CA GLN A 259 16.81 -14.67 -9.64
C GLN A 259 18.12 -14.83 -8.86
N PRO A 260 19.09 -15.61 -9.36
CA PRO A 260 20.34 -15.90 -8.63
C PRO A 260 21.14 -14.66 -8.22
N GLN A 261 20.97 -13.54 -8.94
CA GLN A 261 21.61 -12.26 -8.66
C GLN A 261 20.72 -11.29 -7.86
N PHE A 262 19.63 -11.78 -7.24
CA PHE A 262 18.71 -10.93 -6.48
C PHE A 262 19.45 -10.22 -5.33
N PRO A 263 19.51 -8.88 -5.31
CA PRO A 263 20.39 -8.12 -4.41
C PRO A 263 19.84 -7.99 -2.97
N GLY A 264 18.90 -8.85 -2.57
CA GLY A 264 18.03 -8.64 -1.43
C GLY A 264 17.07 -7.46 -1.62
N MET A 265 16.07 -7.37 -0.74
CA MET A 265 15.12 -6.27 -0.69
C MET A 265 14.93 -5.79 0.75
N PRO A 266 15.61 -4.70 1.15
CA PRO A 266 15.43 -4.13 2.46
C PRO A 266 13.98 -3.69 2.69
N VAL A 267 13.41 -4.04 3.84
CA VAL A 267 12.00 -3.80 4.15
C VAL A 267 11.75 -3.25 5.55
N ILE A 268 10.76 -2.35 5.65
CA ILE A 268 10.10 -2.02 6.91
C ILE A 268 8.62 -2.40 6.83
N LEU A 269 8.20 -3.28 7.73
CA LEU A 269 6.83 -3.76 7.90
C LEU A 269 6.21 -3.05 9.10
N ILE A 270 5.03 -2.46 8.91
CA ILE A 270 4.27 -1.80 9.98
C ILE A 270 2.86 -2.37 9.99
N HIS A 271 2.40 -2.85 11.14
CA HIS A 271 1.11 -3.54 11.23
C HIS A 271 0.40 -3.29 12.55
N GLY A 272 -0.92 -3.10 12.49
CA GLY A 272 -1.75 -3.00 13.69
C GLY A 272 -2.13 -4.37 14.21
N GLU A 273 -1.95 -4.62 15.52
CA GLU A 273 -2.32 -5.91 16.13
C GLU A 273 -3.84 -6.17 16.11
N ARG A 274 -4.65 -5.11 15.96
CA ARG A 274 -6.12 -5.17 15.91
C ARG A 274 -6.67 -4.93 14.50
N ASP A 275 -5.86 -5.09 13.46
CA ASP A 275 -6.29 -4.95 12.08
C ASP A 275 -7.30 -6.05 11.69
N PRO A 276 -8.58 -5.72 11.43
CA PRO A 276 -9.60 -6.71 11.09
C PRO A 276 -9.65 -7.03 9.59
N VAL A 277 -8.95 -6.24 8.76
CA VAL A 277 -9.00 -6.34 7.30
C VAL A 277 -7.86 -7.24 6.82
N VAL A 278 -6.64 -6.91 7.21
CA VAL A 278 -5.44 -7.72 6.96
C VAL A 278 -4.93 -8.15 8.31
N ARG A 279 -5.23 -9.38 8.71
CA ARG A 279 -4.93 -9.86 10.06
C ARG A 279 -3.44 -9.99 10.28
N ARG A 280 -3.04 -9.82 11.56
CA ARG A 280 -1.66 -9.88 12.07
C ARG A 280 -0.82 -11.05 11.57
N ILE A 281 -1.43 -12.20 11.28
CA ILE A 281 -0.72 -13.36 10.71
C ILE A 281 0.09 -13.00 9.45
N ASN A 282 -0.41 -12.05 8.65
CA ASN A 282 0.27 -11.62 7.43
C ASN A 282 1.61 -10.95 7.72
N VAL A 283 1.73 -10.09 8.75
CA VAL A 283 3.03 -9.46 9.04
C VAL A 283 4.05 -10.47 9.57
N ALA A 284 3.59 -11.51 10.28
CA ALA A 284 4.47 -12.59 10.73
C ALA A 284 5.03 -13.36 9.52
N GLN A 285 4.17 -13.79 8.60
CA GLN A 285 4.58 -14.54 7.40
C GLN A 285 5.39 -13.68 6.43
N LEU A 286 5.02 -12.41 6.26
CA LEU A 286 5.76 -11.49 5.40
C LEU A 286 7.16 -11.20 5.98
N SER A 287 7.29 -11.12 7.32
CA SER A 287 8.60 -11.03 7.97
C SER A 287 9.46 -12.27 7.72
N GLU A 288 8.87 -13.46 7.66
CA GLU A 288 9.57 -14.69 7.29
C GLU A 288 10.00 -14.66 5.81
N GLN A 289 9.09 -14.28 4.90
CA GLN A 289 9.41 -14.13 3.48
C GLN A 289 10.59 -13.16 3.26
N PHE A 290 10.58 -12.00 3.92
CA PHE A 290 11.67 -11.04 3.78
C PHE A 290 12.95 -11.43 4.52
N ARG A 291 12.90 -12.31 5.52
CA ARG A 291 14.11 -12.95 6.06
C ARG A 291 14.76 -13.85 5.00
N ILE A 292 13.97 -14.69 4.32
CA ILE A 292 14.45 -15.57 3.25
C ILE A 292 15.01 -14.74 2.08
N ILE A 293 14.29 -13.71 1.64
CA ILE A 293 14.72 -12.83 0.54
C ILE A 293 16.03 -12.11 0.85
N ASN A 294 16.29 -11.80 2.13
CA ASN A 294 17.48 -11.07 2.57
C ASN A 294 18.52 -11.98 3.25
N GLU A 295 18.39 -13.30 3.14
CA GLU A 295 19.23 -14.26 3.88
C GLU A 295 20.73 -14.04 3.61
N SER A 296 21.11 -13.82 2.36
CA SER A 296 22.50 -13.56 1.97
C SER A 296 23.06 -12.22 2.45
N VAL A 297 22.20 -11.29 2.88
CA VAL A 297 22.57 -9.92 3.28
C VAL A 297 22.52 -9.74 4.80
N ILE A 298 21.60 -10.42 5.49
CA ILE A 298 21.47 -10.34 6.94
C ILE A 298 22.65 -11.07 7.58
N THR A 299 23.49 -10.33 8.31
CA THR A 299 24.66 -10.91 9.00
C THR A 299 24.41 -11.16 10.48
N ARG A 300 23.29 -10.64 11.03
CA ARG A 300 22.85 -10.90 12.40
C ARG A 300 21.58 -11.74 12.38
N PRO A 301 21.65 -13.04 12.73
CA PRO A 301 20.51 -13.95 12.59
C PRO A 301 19.35 -13.60 13.54
N GLU A 302 19.68 -13.00 14.70
CA GLU A 302 18.71 -12.57 15.70
C GLU A 302 18.29 -11.11 15.55
N ALA A 303 17.00 -10.86 15.79
CA ALA A 303 16.46 -9.52 15.76
C ALA A 303 16.80 -8.75 17.05
N VAL A 304 17.14 -7.47 16.91
CA VAL A 304 17.13 -6.54 18.04
C VAL A 304 15.69 -6.11 18.30
N ILE A 305 15.16 -6.50 19.46
CA ILE A 305 13.79 -6.18 19.88
C ILE A 305 13.80 -4.92 20.74
N ARG A 306 12.88 -4.00 20.46
CA ARG A 306 12.62 -2.81 21.28
C ARG A 306 11.14 -2.64 21.51
N SER A 307 10.75 -2.44 22.76
CA SER A 307 9.37 -2.18 23.17
C SER A 307 9.22 -0.72 23.55
N TYR A 308 8.15 -0.10 23.06
CA TYR A 308 7.86 1.30 23.28
C TYR A 308 6.52 1.44 24.00
N PRO A 309 6.51 1.98 25.22
CA PRO A 309 5.27 2.13 25.96
C PRO A 309 4.34 3.13 25.27
N GLY A 310 3.05 2.84 25.37
CA GLY A 310 1.99 3.74 24.95
C GLY A 310 1.87 4.92 25.90
N ARG A 311 1.12 5.93 25.46
CA ARG A 311 0.77 7.09 26.26
C ARG A 311 -0.73 7.30 26.15
N LEU A 312 -1.44 6.96 27.24
CA LEU A 312 -2.88 7.08 27.37
C LEU A 312 -3.21 8.45 27.99
N GLY A 313 -2.93 9.55 27.28
CA GLY A 313 -3.23 10.90 27.77
C GLY A 313 -2.24 11.98 27.32
N GLY A 314 -2.56 13.23 27.66
CA GLY A 314 -1.79 14.41 27.26
C GLY A 314 -2.04 14.85 25.81
N ARG A 315 -1.30 15.87 25.35
CA ARG A 315 -1.48 16.49 24.03
C ARG A 315 -1.15 15.59 22.84
N SER A 316 -0.52 14.43 23.08
CA SER A 316 -0.07 13.50 22.02
C SER A 316 -0.17 12.05 22.49
N PRO A 317 -1.37 11.45 22.50
CA PRO A 317 -1.55 10.04 22.80
C PRO A 317 -0.84 9.16 21.76
N ARG A 318 -0.36 7.99 22.20
CA ARG A 318 0.37 7.06 21.35
C ARG A 318 0.08 5.63 21.75
N HIS A 319 -0.05 4.74 20.78
CA HIS A 319 -0.18 3.31 21.07
C HIS A 319 1.14 2.71 21.56
N THR A 320 1.06 1.60 22.29
CA THR A 320 2.21 0.73 22.49
C THR A 320 2.63 0.17 21.14
N TYR A 321 3.93 -0.01 20.94
CA TYR A 321 4.42 -0.72 19.77
C TYR A 321 5.74 -1.42 20.08
N GLN A 322 6.03 -2.46 19.33
CA GLN A 322 7.29 -3.18 19.39
C GLN A 322 7.94 -3.18 18.02
N THR A 323 9.27 -3.10 17.97
CA THR A 323 10.05 -3.30 16.75
C THR A 323 10.99 -4.49 16.90
N ALA A 324 11.10 -5.32 15.88
CA ALA A 324 12.14 -6.32 15.72
C ALA A 324 12.97 -5.97 14.48
N THR A 325 14.29 -5.76 14.65
CA THR A 325 15.17 -5.33 13.54
C THR A 325 16.29 -6.33 13.28
N TYR A 326 16.40 -6.79 12.03
CA TYR A 326 17.52 -7.59 11.53
C TYR A 326 18.52 -6.70 10.78
N TYR A 327 19.81 -6.99 10.91
CA TYR A 327 20.89 -6.12 10.43
C TYR A 327 21.88 -6.84 9.52
N ALA A 328 22.46 -6.08 8.59
CA ALA A 328 23.74 -6.35 7.94
C ALA A 328 24.79 -5.44 8.57
N GLY A 329 25.60 -5.97 9.49
CA GLY A 329 26.49 -5.17 10.32
C GLY A 329 25.71 -4.16 11.16
N ARG A 330 25.80 -2.86 10.82
CA ARG A 330 25.04 -1.77 11.47
C ARG A 330 23.84 -1.28 10.66
N LYS A 331 23.70 -1.74 9.40
CA LYS A 331 22.65 -1.30 8.49
C LYS A 331 21.39 -2.15 8.69
N PRO A 332 20.22 -1.57 9.03
CA PRO A 332 18.98 -2.34 9.17
C PRO A 332 18.60 -2.92 7.80
N GLN A 333 18.12 -4.16 7.74
CA GLN A 333 17.68 -4.82 6.50
C GLN A 333 16.21 -5.21 6.55
N LEU A 334 15.72 -5.58 7.74
CA LEU A 334 14.32 -5.85 8.00
C LEU A 334 13.94 -5.18 9.31
N VAL A 335 12.91 -4.35 9.30
CA VAL A 335 12.27 -3.83 10.51
C VAL A 335 10.83 -4.31 10.52
N LYS A 336 10.41 -5.06 11.54
CA LYS A 336 9.01 -5.38 11.79
C LYS A 336 8.50 -4.54 12.94
N CYS A 337 7.46 -3.74 12.73
CA CYS A 337 6.80 -2.95 13.76
C CYS A 337 5.35 -3.39 13.94
N GLU A 338 5.00 -3.78 15.16
CA GLU A 338 3.64 -4.18 15.55
C GLU A 338 3.08 -3.18 16.56
N ILE A 339 1.88 -2.65 16.29
CA ILE A 339 1.27 -1.53 17.03
C ILE A 339 0.00 -2.03 17.72
N GLY A 340 -0.02 -2.02 19.06
CA GLY A 340 -0.93 -2.84 19.86
C GLY A 340 -2.42 -2.52 19.74
N ALA A 341 -2.79 -1.25 19.55
CA ALA A 341 -4.19 -0.83 19.49
C ALA A 341 -4.64 -0.33 18.10
N LEU A 342 -3.74 -0.38 17.11
CA LEU A 342 -4.03 0.08 15.76
C LEU A 342 -4.86 -0.94 14.98
N GLY A 343 -5.87 -0.44 14.26
CA GLY A 343 -6.67 -1.21 13.30
C GLY A 343 -6.11 -1.13 11.87
N HIS A 344 -6.97 -1.16 10.85
CA HIS A 344 -6.57 -1.02 9.45
C HIS A 344 -6.43 0.46 9.05
N ALA A 345 -5.35 1.10 9.47
CA ALA A 345 -5.11 2.52 9.24
C ALA A 345 -3.62 2.85 9.25
N TRP A 346 -3.22 3.90 8.53
CA TRP A 346 -1.87 4.45 8.59
C TRP A 346 -1.58 5.05 9.97
N SER A 347 -0.56 4.54 10.67
CA SER A 347 -0.21 5.04 12.01
C SER A 347 0.55 6.37 11.98
N GLY A 348 0.16 7.28 12.89
CA GLY A 348 0.69 8.64 13.01
C GLY A 348 0.21 9.61 11.93
N GLY A 349 -0.80 9.23 11.16
CA GLY A 349 -1.35 10.01 10.06
C GLY A 349 -2.38 11.06 10.47
N ASP A 350 -2.93 11.80 9.50
CA ASP A 350 -3.98 12.81 9.74
C ASP A 350 -5.32 12.18 10.13
N ALA A 351 -5.86 12.55 11.30
CA ALA A 351 -7.11 12.00 11.86
C ALA A 351 -8.38 12.39 11.07
N SER A 352 -8.30 13.43 10.23
CA SER A 352 -9.43 13.90 9.42
C SER A 352 -9.69 13.03 8.19
N VAL A 353 -8.71 12.18 7.81
CA VAL A 353 -8.74 11.36 6.61
C VAL A 353 -9.04 9.90 6.96
N ALA A 354 -9.83 9.22 6.13
CA ALA A 354 -10.12 7.80 6.32
C ALA A 354 -8.85 6.93 6.23
N PHE A 355 -8.87 5.78 6.92
CA PHE A 355 -7.75 4.84 7.00
C PHE A 355 -6.45 5.46 7.53
N SER A 356 -6.59 6.39 8.48
CA SER A 356 -5.50 7.11 9.12
C SER A 356 -5.78 7.19 10.62
N ALA A 357 -4.76 6.95 11.44
CA ALA A 357 -4.84 7.01 12.90
C ALA A 357 -3.76 7.97 13.42
N PRO A 358 -4.12 9.03 14.16
CA PRO A 358 -3.15 10.00 14.68
C PRO A 358 -2.32 9.44 15.84
N GLU A 359 -2.83 8.45 16.57
CA GLU A 359 -2.12 7.80 17.66
C GLU A 359 -0.97 6.99 17.09
N GLY A 360 0.24 7.53 17.24
CA GLY A 360 1.45 6.99 16.61
C GLY A 360 1.82 5.57 17.06
N PRO A 361 2.95 5.04 16.54
CA PRO A 361 4.11 5.79 16.00
C PRO A 361 3.93 6.42 14.61
N ASP A 362 4.79 7.37 14.25
CA ASP A 362 4.81 8.03 12.93
C ASP A 362 5.40 7.10 11.87
N SER A 363 4.53 6.40 11.13
CA SER A 363 4.94 5.45 10.08
C SER A 363 5.73 6.13 8.97
N THR A 364 5.37 7.36 8.62
CA THR A 364 5.98 8.14 7.54
C THR A 364 7.44 8.44 7.87
N LEU A 365 7.70 8.90 9.10
CA LEU A 365 9.06 9.14 9.58
C LEU A 365 9.85 7.84 9.75
N MET A 366 9.23 6.78 10.27
CA MET A 366 9.88 5.47 10.41
C MET A 366 10.34 4.92 9.06
N MET A 367 9.47 4.98 8.05
CA MET A 367 9.80 4.54 6.70
C MET A 367 10.94 5.36 6.09
N TRP A 368 10.88 6.69 6.17
CA TRP A 368 11.95 7.54 5.66
C TRP A 368 13.30 7.28 6.36
N THR A 369 13.28 7.14 7.69
CA THR A 369 14.49 6.87 8.49
C THR A 369 15.11 5.55 8.08
N PHE A 370 14.29 4.53 7.82
CA PHE A 370 14.76 3.26 7.26
C PHE A 370 15.32 3.45 5.86
N PHE A 371 14.56 4.04 4.92
CA PHE A 371 14.94 4.25 3.52
C PHE A 371 16.27 4.97 3.35
N ALA A 372 16.55 5.98 4.17
CA ALA A 372 17.77 6.77 4.10
C ALA A 372 19.06 5.94 4.30
N HIS A 373 18.99 4.72 4.85
CA HIS A 373 20.13 3.80 4.94
C HIS A 373 20.42 3.03 3.63
N HIS A 374 19.51 3.08 2.66
CA HIS A 374 19.53 2.23 1.47
C HIS A 374 19.72 3.02 0.18
N LYS A 375 20.59 2.47 -0.67
CA LYS A 375 20.80 2.87 -2.05
C LYS A 375 21.09 1.61 -2.87
N ARG A 376 20.69 1.59 -4.14
CA ARG A 376 21.17 0.60 -5.12
C ARG A 376 22.51 1.04 -5.70
N ALA A 377 23.23 0.11 -6.31
CA ALA A 377 24.37 0.51 -7.15
C ALA A 377 23.80 1.33 -8.32
N SER A 378 24.37 2.51 -8.58
CA SER A 378 24.05 3.25 -9.80
C SER A 378 24.44 2.36 -10.98
N LYS A 379 23.51 2.13 -11.92
CA LYS A 379 23.89 1.53 -13.19
C LYS A 379 24.92 2.47 -13.82
N SER A 380 26.14 2.00 -14.05
CA SER A 380 26.99 2.64 -15.06
C SER A 380 26.17 2.74 -16.35
N PRO A 381 26.28 3.84 -17.12
CA PRO A 381 25.60 3.93 -18.41
C PRO A 381 26.13 2.84 -19.34
N SER A 382 25.47 1.68 -19.32
CA SER A 382 25.60 0.65 -20.34
C SER A 382 24.68 1.06 -21.49
N PRO A 383 25.18 1.25 -22.71
CA PRO A 383 24.31 1.29 -23.86
C PRO A 383 23.60 -0.08 -23.97
N ASP A 384 22.33 -0.06 -24.36
CA ASP A 384 21.50 -1.23 -24.70
C ASP A 384 21.19 -2.28 -23.61
N ARG A 385 20.15 -2.01 -22.82
CA ARG A 385 19.34 -3.11 -22.24
C ARG A 385 17.83 -2.85 -22.11
N LEU A 386 17.28 -1.92 -22.90
CA LEU A 386 15.83 -1.71 -23.02
C LEU A 386 15.27 -2.00 -24.44
N THR A 387 16.07 -2.62 -25.31
CA THR A 387 15.76 -2.82 -26.75
C THR A 387 15.88 -4.28 -27.23
N ARG A 388 15.85 -5.29 -26.35
CA ARG A 388 15.90 -6.72 -26.74
C ARG A 388 14.67 -7.56 -26.36
N SER A 389 13.48 -6.97 -26.42
CA SER A 389 12.21 -7.73 -26.40
C SER A 389 11.22 -7.29 -27.49
N VAL A 390 11.67 -6.46 -28.43
CA VAL A 390 10.95 -6.16 -29.67
C VAL A 390 11.97 -6.46 -30.77
N LEU A 391 11.61 -7.28 -31.77
CA LEU A 391 12.46 -7.78 -32.88
C LEU A 391 13.09 -9.18 -32.73
N ALA A 392 12.41 -10.13 -32.08
CA ALA A 392 12.58 -11.56 -32.44
C ALA A 392 11.27 -12.03 -33.07
N GLY A 393 11.12 -11.73 -34.36
CA GLY A 393 9.93 -12.01 -35.13
C GLY A 393 9.97 -11.22 -36.42
N VAL A 394 10.67 -11.79 -37.41
CA VAL A 394 10.61 -11.64 -38.87
C VAL A 394 12.02 -11.87 -39.44
N GLU A 395 12.08 -12.70 -40.48
CA GLU A 395 13.23 -13.19 -41.29
C GLU A 395 13.99 -14.38 -40.67
N THR A 396 13.94 -15.60 -41.21
CA THR A 396 13.51 -16.15 -42.52
C THR A 396 12.76 -17.45 -42.36
#